data_AF-F2CB23-F1
#
_entry.id   AF-F2CB23-F1
#
_cell.length_a   1.000
_cell.length_b   1.000
_cell.length_c   1.000
_cell.angle_alpha   90.00
_cell.angle_beta   90.00
_cell.angle_gamma   90.00
#
_symmetry.space_group_name_H-M   'P 1'
#
loop_
_entity.id
_entity.type
_entity.pdbx_description
1 polymer ?
#
loop_
_entity_poly.entity_id
_entity_poly.type
_entity_poly.pdbx_seq_one_letter_code
_entity_poly.pdbx_strand_id
1 'polypeptide(L)'
;IEEVTYINKKQTIVNQIDEGLQGMNMIVIILIVAAGLLAFLVLYNINNINVSERTREISTLKVLGFKNGEVEAYVFREVIILTIFGCVLGLMIGYYSFLNVIKSIGTDFYVFNENISISTFVYSSIITLVFAMIINIFMIFKLRNINMLDSLKSVE
;
A
#
# COMPACT_ATOMS: atom_id res chain seq x y z
N ILE A 1 37.87 21.67 33.12
CA ILE A 1 36.47 21.66 33.61
C ILE A 1 35.54 22.21 32.54
N GLU A 2 35.87 23.33 31.88
CA GLU A 2 35.12 23.86 30.73
C GLU A 2 34.94 22.86 29.58
N GLU A 3 35.98 22.12 29.19
CA GLU A 3 35.94 21.16 28.07
C GLU A 3 34.91 20.03 28.28
N VAL A 4 34.68 19.62 29.54
CA VAL A 4 33.70 18.60 29.92
C VAL A 4 32.27 19.15 29.84
N THR A 5 32.08 20.45 30.09
CA THR A 5 30.78 21.13 29.98
C THR A 5 30.36 21.32 28.52
N TYR A 6 31.29 21.57 27.60
CA TYR A 6 31.00 21.64 26.16
C TYR A 6 30.62 20.29 25.55
N ILE A 7 31.29 19.20 25.97
CA ILE A 7 30.96 17.84 25.53
C ILE A 7 29.57 17.43 26.04
N ASN A 8 29.23 17.73 27.30
CA ASN A 8 27.90 17.45 27.84
C ASN A 8 26.80 18.25 27.12
N LYS A 9 27.02 19.53 26.80
CA LYS A 9 26.02 20.34 26.06
C LYS A 9 25.80 19.83 24.63
N LYS A 10 26.87 19.38 23.94
CA LYS A 10 26.77 18.74 22.63
C LYS A 10 26.04 17.40 22.71
N GLN A 11 26.31 16.60 23.74
CA GLN A 11 25.62 15.32 23.99
C GLN A 11 24.14 15.53 24.34
N THR A 12 23.80 16.54 25.13
CA THR A 12 22.40 16.87 25.46
C THR A 12 21.61 17.32 24.22
N ILE A 13 22.22 18.10 23.32
CA ILE A 13 21.56 18.52 22.07
C ILE A 13 21.37 17.32 21.13
N VAL A 14 22.37 16.44 21.00
CA VAL A 14 22.24 15.21 20.19
C VAL A 14 21.16 14.30 20.76
N ASN A 15 21.14 14.08 22.07
CA ASN A 15 20.10 13.26 22.71
C ASN A 15 18.69 13.86 22.55
N GLN A 16 18.54 15.19 22.64
CA GLN A 16 17.25 15.86 22.41
C GLN A 16 16.78 15.76 20.95
N ILE A 17 17.71 15.86 19.99
CA ILE A 17 17.39 15.64 18.56
C ILE A 17 17.01 14.17 18.33
N ASP A 18 17.75 13.22 18.89
CA ASP A 18 17.46 11.79 18.75
C ASP A 18 16.10 11.42 19.37
N GLU A 19 15.77 11.93 20.56
CA GLU A 19 14.46 11.72 21.19
C GLU A 19 13.32 12.33 20.35
N GLY A 20 13.52 13.54 19.79
CA GLY A 20 12.54 14.17 18.90
C GLY A 20 12.33 13.39 17.59
N LEU A 21 13.42 12.90 16.98
CA LEU A 21 13.38 12.09 15.77
C LEU A 21 12.73 10.72 16.01
N GLN A 22 12.98 10.09 17.17
CA GLN A 22 12.33 8.84 17.56
C GLN A 22 10.82 9.02 17.73
N GLY A 23 10.37 10.11 18.36
CA GLY A 23 8.95 10.43 18.48
C GLY A 23 8.25 10.59 17.13
N MET A 24 8.88 11.31 16.19
CA MET A 24 8.38 11.44 14.81
C MET A 24 8.33 10.10 14.08
N ASN A 25 9.38 9.27 14.21
CA ASN A 25 9.43 7.95 13.58
C ASN A 25 8.31 7.03 14.07
N MET A 26 7.98 7.06 15.37
CA MET A 26 6.88 6.28 15.93
C MET A 26 5.53 6.68 15.32
N ILE A 27 5.26 7.99 15.18
CA ILE A 27 4.04 8.49 14.53
C ILE A 27 3.98 8.03 13.07
N VAL A 28 5.09 8.12 12.33
CA VAL A 28 5.17 7.67 10.93
C VAL A 28 4.84 6.17 10.81
N ILE A 29 5.39 5.33 11.69
CA ILE A 29 5.11 3.88 11.69
C ILE A 29 3.62 3.62 11.92
N ILE A 30 2.99 4.30 12.88
CA ILE A 30 1.56 4.15 13.17
C ILE A 30 0.71 4.53 11.94
N LEU A 31 1.05 5.64 11.27
CA LEU A 31 0.36 6.08 10.05
C LEU A 31 0.51 5.07 8.90
N ILE A 32 1.69 4.49 8.71
CA ILE A 32 1.94 3.46 7.69
C ILE A 32 1.07 2.23 7.96
N VAL A 33 1.02 1.76 9.21
CA VAL A 33 0.19 0.60 9.59
C VAL A 33 -1.29 0.89 9.40
N ALA A 34 -1.77 2.06 9.83
CA ALA A 34 -3.16 2.46 9.67
C ALA A 34 -3.57 2.57 8.18
N ALA A 35 -2.73 3.20 7.36
CA ALA A 35 -2.94 3.28 5.92
C ALA A 35 -2.97 1.89 5.25
N GLY A 36 -2.08 0.99 5.67
CA GLY A 36 -2.05 -0.40 5.19
C GLY A 36 -3.33 -1.17 5.52
N LEU A 37 -3.84 -1.05 6.75
CA LEU A 37 -5.11 -1.65 7.16
C LEU A 37 -6.30 -1.09 6.37
N LEU A 38 -6.33 0.23 6.15
CA LEU A 38 -7.39 0.86 5.38
C LEU A 38 -7.36 0.40 3.91
N ALA A 39 -6.17 0.32 3.30
CA ALA A 39 -6.00 -0.22 1.95
C ALA A 39 -6.50 -1.67 1.86
N PHE A 40 -6.20 -2.50 2.85
CA PHE A 40 -6.70 -3.88 2.92
C PHE A 40 -8.24 -3.93 2.94
N LEU A 41 -8.90 -3.12 3.79
CA LEU A 41 -10.35 -3.09 3.89
C LEU A 41 -11.02 -2.62 2.59
N VAL A 42 -10.48 -1.57 1.96
CA VAL A 42 -11.01 -1.04 0.70
C VAL A 42 -10.89 -2.09 -0.41
N LEU A 43 -9.72 -2.71 -0.56
CA LEU A 43 -9.50 -3.75 -1.56
C LEU A 43 -10.38 -4.98 -1.31
N TYR A 44 -10.57 -5.36 -0.06
CA TYR A 44 -11.50 -6.44 0.30
C TYR A 44 -12.92 -6.12 -0.17
N ASN A 45 -13.43 -4.93 0.14
CA ASN A 45 -14.79 -4.52 -0.24
C ASN A 45 -14.97 -4.48 -1.76
N ILE A 46 -14.03 -3.86 -2.50
CA ILE A 46 -14.10 -3.75 -3.95
C ILE A 46 -14.16 -5.13 -4.60
N ASN A 47 -13.32 -6.06 -4.14
CA ASN A 47 -13.30 -7.39 -4.74
C ASN A 47 -14.52 -8.22 -4.38
N ASN A 48 -15.04 -8.09 -3.16
CA ASN A 48 -16.30 -8.73 -2.79
C ASN A 48 -17.45 -8.25 -3.69
N ILE A 49 -17.50 -6.94 -3.98
CA ILE A 49 -18.46 -6.36 -4.93
C ILE A 49 -18.24 -6.91 -6.35
N ASN A 50 -17.01 -6.85 -6.86
CA ASN A 50 -16.66 -7.33 -8.22
C ASN A 50 -17.04 -8.81 -8.44
N VAL A 51 -16.80 -9.67 -7.44
CA VAL A 51 -17.15 -11.10 -7.51
C VAL A 51 -18.67 -11.28 -7.46
N SER A 52 -19.36 -10.55 -6.58
CA SER A 52 -20.81 -10.61 -6.46
C SER A 52 -21.50 -10.20 -7.76
N GLU A 53 -21.04 -9.14 -8.41
CA GLU A 53 -21.58 -8.66 -9.69
C GLU A 53 -21.30 -9.64 -10.84
N ARG A 54 -20.12 -10.28 -10.87
CA ARG A 54 -19.71 -11.22 -11.92
C ARG A 54 -20.24 -12.63 -11.75
N THR A 55 -20.86 -12.94 -10.63
CA THR A 55 -21.45 -14.28 -10.38
C THR A 55 -22.48 -14.65 -11.44
N ARG A 56 -23.26 -13.67 -11.94
CA ARG A 56 -24.21 -13.87 -13.06
C ARG A 56 -23.51 -14.18 -14.38
N GLU A 57 -22.46 -13.44 -14.73
CA GLU A 57 -21.69 -13.69 -15.96
C GLU A 57 -20.99 -15.05 -15.94
N ILE A 58 -20.38 -15.41 -14.80
CA ILE A 58 -19.72 -16.71 -14.60
C ILE A 58 -20.73 -17.86 -14.74
N SER A 59 -21.95 -17.68 -14.23
CA SER A 59 -23.01 -18.68 -14.33
C SER A 59 -23.44 -18.91 -15.78
N THR A 60 -23.58 -17.85 -16.59
CA THR A 60 -23.87 -17.98 -18.02
C THR A 60 -22.74 -18.67 -18.79
N LEU A 61 -21.48 -18.36 -18.49
CA LEU A 61 -20.32 -19.01 -19.09
C LEU A 61 -20.24 -20.51 -18.76
N LYS A 62 -20.57 -20.89 -17.52
CA LYS A 62 -20.63 -22.31 -17.11
C LYS A 62 -21.73 -23.08 -17.84
N VAL A 63 -22.90 -22.48 -18.06
CA VAL A 63 -24.01 -23.11 -18.82
C VAL A 63 -23.65 -23.32 -20.30
N LEU A 64 -22.76 -22.49 -20.86
CA LEU A 64 -22.19 -22.66 -22.19
C LEU A 64 -21.08 -23.73 -22.27
N GLY A 65 -20.77 -24.41 -21.16
CA GLY A 65 -19.84 -25.54 -21.12
C GLY A 65 -18.37 -25.19 -20.89
N PHE A 66 -18.05 -23.93 -20.52
CA PHE A 66 -16.67 -23.54 -20.18
C PHE A 66 -16.19 -24.17 -18.87
N LYS A 67 -14.91 -24.55 -18.80
CA LYS A 67 -14.31 -25.15 -17.59
C LYS A 67 -14.09 -24.06 -16.52
N ASN A 68 -14.32 -24.42 -15.25
CA ASN A 68 -14.14 -23.52 -14.09
C ASN A 68 -12.78 -22.78 -14.09
N GLY A 69 -11.69 -23.47 -14.47
CA GLY A 69 -10.35 -22.87 -14.51
C GLY A 69 -10.13 -21.83 -15.60
N GLU A 70 -10.89 -21.87 -16.71
CA GLU A 70 -10.78 -20.87 -17.78
C GLU A 70 -11.46 -19.55 -17.39
N VAL A 71 -12.60 -19.65 -16.70
CA VAL A 71 -13.34 -18.48 -16.21
C VAL A 71 -12.58 -17.80 -15.06
N GLU A 72 -11.99 -18.58 -14.15
CA GLU A 72 -11.11 -18.06 -13.10
C GLU A 72 -9.87 -17.34 -13.67
N ALA A 73 -9.23 -17.91 -14.70
CA ALA A 73 -8.07 -17.29 -15.36
C ALA A 73 -8.43 -15.98 -16.09
N TYR A 74 -9.63 -15.89 -16.66
CA TYR A 74 -10.12 -14.68 -17.30
C TYR A 74 -10.28 -13.54 -16.28
N VAL A 75 -10.98 -13.79 -15.17
CA VAL A 75 -11.20 -12.80 -14.11
C VAL A 75 -9.87 -12.39 -13.47
N PHE A 76 -8.96 -13.34 -13.25
CA PHE A 76 -7.64 -13.09 -12.70
C PHE A 76 -6.81 -12.12 -13.55
N ARG A 77 -6.85 -12.31 -14.87
CA ARG A 77 -6.09 -11.48 -15.82
C ARG A 77 -6.57 -10.04 -15.80
N GLU A 78 -7.86 -9.81 -15.63
CA GLU A 78 -8.43 -8.47 -15.51
C GLU A 78 -7.99 -7.76 -14.21
N VAL A 79 -8.04 -8.47 -13.09
CA VAL A 79 -7.62 -7.93 -11.78
C VAL A 79 -6.13 -7.56 -11.79
N ILE A 80 -5.28 -8.37 -12.42
CA ILE A 80 -3.85 -8.06 -12.60
C ILE A 80 -3.65 -6.77 -13.40
N ILE A 81 -4.35 -6.64 -14.53
CA ILE A 81 -4.23 -5.47 -15.39
C ILE A 81 -4.64 -4.20 -14.61
N LEU A 82 -5.78 -4.24 -13.93
CA LEU A 82 -6.26 -3.13 -13.08
C LEU A 82 -5.27 -2.79 -11.96
N THR A 83 -4.67 -3.80 -11.33
CA THR A 83 -3.67 -3.61 -10.26
C THR A 83 -2.41 -2.93 -10.79
N ILE A 84 -1.91 -3.35 -11.96
CA ILE A 84 -0.73 -2.75 -12.58
C ILE A 84 -1.00 -1.27 -12.89
N PHE A 85 -2.13 -0.95 -13.51
CA PHE A 85 -2.52 0.44 -13.78
C PHE A 85 -2.64 1.26 -12.49
N GLY A 86 -3.30 0.71 -11.45
CA GLY A 86 -3.43 1.37 -10.16
C GLY A 86 -2.09 1.63 -9.48
N CYS A 87 -1.15 0.67 -9.56
CA CYS A 87 0.19 0.80 -8.99
C CYS A 87 1.00 1.90 -9.69
N VAL A 88 0.99 1.92 -11.04
CA VAL A 88 1.69 2.94 -11.84
C VAL A 88 1.15 4.33 -11.51
N LEU A 89 -0.17 4.51 -11.53
CA LEU A 89 -0.80 5.79 -11.22
C LEU A 89 -0.55 6.22 -9.77
N GLY A 90 -0.63 5.28 -8.82
CA GLY A 90 -0.38 5.54 -7.40
C GLY A 90 1.05 6.02 -7.14
N LEU A 91 2.06 5.39 -7.77
CA LEU A 91 3.45 5.82 -7.67
C LEU A 91 3.67 7.20 -8.26
N MET A 92 3.07 7.50 -9.42
CA MET A 92 3.17 8.83 -10.05
C MET A 92 2.58 9.93 -9.16
N ILE A 93 1.37 9.70 -8.63
CA ILE A 93 0.68 10.66 -7.75
C ILE A 93 1.45 10.83 -6.43
N GLY A 94 1.89 9.72 -5.82
CA GLY A 94 2.65 9.74 -4.58
C GLY A 94 3.95 10.54 -4.69
N TYR A 95 4.71 10.33 -5.77
CA TYR A 95 5.93 11.10 -6.05
C TYR A 95 5.64 12.60 -6.22
N TYR A 96 4.61 12.94 -6.99
CA TYR A 96 4.22 14.34 -7.21
C TYR A 96 3.78 15.02 -5.91
N SER A 97 2.90 14.39 -5.12
CA SER A 97 2.45 14.94 -3.83
C SER A 97 3.61 15.15 -2.88
N PHE A 98 4.53 14.19 -2.80
CA PHE A 98 5.70 14.27 -1.94
C PHE A 98 6.63 15.44 -2.30
N LEU A 99 6.91 15.64 -3.59
CA LEU A 99 7.69 16.80 -4.06
C LEU A 99 7.02 18.12 -3.71
N ASN A 100 5.70 18.22 -3.86
CA ASN A 100 4.96 19.44 -3.53
C ASN A 100 4.97 19.73 -2.02
N VAL A 101 4.84 18.70 -1.19
CA VAL A 101 4.89 18.84 0.27
C VAL A 101 6.27 19.33 0.72
N ILE A 102 7.36 18.75 0.20
CA ILE A 102 8.72 19.20 0.55
C ILE A 102 8.96 20.66 0.13
N LYS A 103 8.55 21.03 -1.08
CA LYS A 103 8.66 22.42 -1.57
C LYS A 103 7.85 23.39 -0.73
N SER A 104 6.70 22.98 -0.21
CA SER A 104 5.84 23.82 0.61
C SER A 104 6.34 24.00 2.05
N ILE A 105 7.11 23.04 2.57
CA ILE A 105 7.63 23.09 3.94
C ILE A 105 8.99 23.80 4.00
N GLY A 106 9.78 23.75 2.92
CA GLY A 106 11.04 24.49 2.79
C GLY A 106 10.83 26.00 2.89
N THR A 107 11.04 26.55 4.09
CA THR A 107 11.10 27.99 4.37
C THR A 107 12.55 28.37 4.69
N ASP A 108 12.90 29.65 4.51
CA ASP A 108 14.25 30.25 4.48
C ASP A 108 15.24 29.85 5.61
N PHE A 109 14.79 29.16 6.66
CA PHE A 109 15.59 28.70 7.80
C PHE A 109 15.96 27.21 7.79
N TYR A 110 15.27 26.38 6.99
CA TYR A 110 15.53 24.94 6.87
C TYR A 110 15.47 24.52 5.39
N VAL A 111 16.63 24.54 4.73
CA VAL A 111 16.79 23.85 3.45
C VAL A 111 16.82 22.36 3.75
N PHE A 112 15.65 21.71 3.72
CA PHE A 112 15.61 20.25 3.60
C PHE A 112 16.43 19.90 2.37
N ASN A 113 17.56 19.22 2.58
CA ASN A 113 18.46 18.86 1.48
C ASN A 113 17.65 18.03 0.47
N GLU A 114 17.40 18.60 -0.70
CA GLU A 114 16.66 17.95 -1.79
C GLU A 114 17.39 16.74 -2.37
N ASN A 115 18.59 16.39 -1.85
CA ASN A 115 19.28 15.14 -2.14
C ASN A 115 18.57 13.93 -1.54
N ILE A 116 17.40 13.66 -2.07
CA ILE A 116 16.82 12.34 -2.05
C ILE A 116 17.63 11.55 -3.07
N SER A 117 18.60 10.79 -2.57
CA SER A 117 19.33 9.85 -3.42
C SER A 117 18.32 8.98 -4.16
N ILE A 118 18.56 8.78 -5.47
CA ILE A 118 17.73 7.93 -6.32
C ILE A 118 17.53 6.54 -5.68
N SER A 119 18.50 6.10 -4.87
CA SER A 119 18.45 4.86 -4.10
C SER A 119 17.27 4.82 -3.11
N THR A 120 16.95 5.91 -2.41
CA THR A 120 15.83 5.94 -1.45
C THR A 120 14.49 5.83 -2.18
N PHE A 121 14.39 6.44 -3.36
CA PHE A 121 13.21 6.30 -4.20
C PHE A 121 13.05 4.86 -4.73
N VAL A 122 14.15 4.23 -5.13
CA VAL A 122 14.17 2.81 -5.53
C VAL A 122 13.75 1.90 -4.37
N TYR A 123 14.29 2.10 -3.16
CA TYR A 123 13.90 1.30 -1.99
C TYR A 123 12.41 1.48 -1.64
N SER A 124 11.90 2.72 -1.66
CA SER A 124 10.48 3.01 -1.41
C SER A 124 9.56 2.40 -2.47
N SER A 125 9.96 2.48 -3.74
CA SER A 125 9.21 1.89 -4.86
C SER A 125 9.17 0.36 -4.76
N ILE A 126 10.30 -0.29 -4.44
CA ILE A 126 10.37 -1.74 -4.22
C ILE A 126 9.48 -2.14 -3.03
N ILE A 127 9.57 -1.44 -1.90
CA ILE A 127 8.73 -1.71 -0.73
C ILE A 127 7.24 -1.58 -1.06
N THR A 128 6.85 -0.53 -1.79
CA THR A 128 5.47 -0.30 -2.21
C THR A 128 4.98 -1.39 -3.15
N LEU A 129 5.82 -1.80 -4.11
CA LEU A 129 5.51 -2.90 -5.04
C LEU A 129 5.34 -4.22 -4.30
N VAL A 130 6.26 -4.55 -3.39
CA VAL A 130 6.19 -5.77 -2.57
C VAL A 130 4.94 -5.75 -1.69
N PHE A 131 4.65 -4.62 -1.04
CA PHE A 131 3.46 -4.46 -0.21
C PHE A 131 2.16 -4.64 -1.02
N ALA A 132 2.06 -3.98 -2.18
CA ALA A 132 0.92 -4.13 -3.07
C ALA A 132 0.77 -5.58 -3.56
N MET A 133 1.87 -6.24 -3.90
CA MET A 133 1.89 -7.63 -4.35
C MET A 133 1.46 -8.60 -3.24
N ILE A 134 1.91 -8.39 -2.00
CA ILE A 134 1.48 -9.17 -0.83
C ILE A 134 -0.02 -9.03 -0.63
N ILE A 135 -0.57 -7.81 -0.66
CA ILE A 135 -2.01 -7.61 -0.50
C ILE A 135 -2.77 -8.33 -1.62
N ASN A 136 -2.33 -8.20 -2.87
CA ASN A 136 -2.97 -8.84 -4.00
C ASN A 136 -2.97 -10.37 -3.86
N ILE A 137 -1.82 -10.96 -3.53
CA ILE A 137 -1.67 -12.41 -3.28
C ILE A 137 -2.61 -12.87 -2.15
N PHE A 138 -2.58 -12.19 -1.00
CA PHE A 138 -3.40 -12.55 0.14
C PHE A 138 -4.90 -12.54 -0.21
N MET A 139 -5.29 -11.56 -1.01
CA MET A 139 -6.65 -11.38 -1.48
C MET A 139 -7.05 -12.45 -2.51
N ILE A 140 -6.17 -12.85 -3.43
CA ILE A 140 -6.37 -13.97 -4.38
C ILE A 140 -6.55 -15.30 -3.64
N PHE A 141 -5.71 -15.56 -2.64
CA PHE A 141 -5.81 -16.80 -1.83
C PHE A 141 -7.14 -16.90 -1.08
N LYS A 142 -7.68 -15.76 -0.62
CA LYS A 142 -8.98 -15.72 0.05
C LYS A 142 -10.14 -15.88 -0.94
N LEU A 143 -10.07 -15.25 -2.12
CA LEU A 143 -11.01 -15.40 -3.24
C LEU A 143 -11.23 -16.88 -3.59
N ARG A 144 -10.14 -17.67 -3.63
CA ARG A 144 -10.18 -19.11 -3.91
C ARG A 144 -10.88 -19.93 -2.82
N ASN A 145 -11.01 -19.39 -1.61
CA ASN A 145 -11.62 -20.05 -0.45
C ASN A 145 -13.07 -19.59 -0.19
N ILE A 146 -13.60 -18.67 -0.99
CA ILE A 146 -15.02 -18.34 -0.97
C ILE A 146 -15.73 -19.45 -1.76
N ASN A 147 -16.34 -20.39 -1.02
CA ASN A 147 -17.18 -21.42 -1.60
C ASN A 147 -18.37 -20.77 -2.31
N MET A 148 -18.29 -20.71 -3.65
CA MET A 148 -19.40 -20.36 -4.56
C MET A 148 -20.62 -21.31 -4.43
N LEU A 149 -20.54 -22.31 -3.55
CA LEU A 149 -21.58 -23.31 -3.29
C LEU A 149 -22.55 -22.89 -2.17
N ASP A 150 -22.20 -21.93 -1.30
CA ASP A 150 -23.11 -21.47 -0.23
C ASP A 150 -24.12 -20.41 -0.71
N SER A 151 -23.82 -19.71 -1.81
CA SER A 151 -24.73 -18.72 -2.41
C SER A 151 -25.97 -19.34 -3.08
N LEU A 152 -26.00 -20.66 -3.28
CA LEU A 152 -27.19 -21.39 -3.75
C LEU A 152 -28.08 -21.91 -2.59
N LYS A 153 -27.62 -21.86 -1.34
CA LYS A 153 -28.40 -22.32 -0.18
C LYS A 153 -29.19 -21.23 0.53
N SER A 154 -29.01 -19.97 0.14
CA SER A 154 -29.75 -18.83 0.71
C SER A 154 -30.95 -18.40 -0.15
N VAL A 155 -31.34 -19.21 -1.14
CA VAL A 155 -32.54 -19.01 -1.97
C VAL A 155 -33.54 -20.17 -1.76
N GLU A 156 -33.48 -20.83 -0.60
CA GLU A 156 -34.59 -21.60 -0.02
C GLU A 156 -34.91 -21.05 1.36
#